data_AF-A0A7C2NZK2-F1
#
_entry.id   AF-A0A7C2NZK2-F1
#
_cell.length_a   1.000
_cell.length_b   1.000
_cell.length_c   1.000
_cell.angle_alpha   90.00
_cell.angle_beta   90.00
_cell.angle_gamma   90.00
#
_symmetry.space_group_name_H-M   'P 1'
#
loop_
_entity.id
_entity.type
_entity.pdbx_description
1 polymer ?
#
loop_
_entity_poly.entity_id
_entity_poly.type
_entity_poly.pdbx_seq_one_letter_code
_entity_poly.pdbx_strand_id
1 'polypeptide(L)'
;MSSGRNDPRSFLAPSAPWLAETLRGAPPVVPHYIAGRTETGGARSSPVFNPATGTEVAVVGLADAALVARAVDAAKTAGPAWADTPAARRARVLFKYKELIEARFDDIAAIVTREHGKVLADAKGELTRGLEIVEFACGIPQLLKGQMSDNVGGGIDNWSLRQPVGVCAGITPFNFPAMVPLWMFPLAIACGNTFVLKPSERDPSASILLAQLFEQAGLPSGVLNVVHGDREAVDALLAHRDVAAVSFVGSTAVAEHVYREGTRHGKRVQALGGAKNHMVVMPDADLDQAADALVGAGYGSAGERCMAISVAVAVGQ
;
A
#
# COMPACT_ATOMS: atom_id res chain seq x y z
N MET A 1 20.10 -45.43 2.69
CA MET A 1 18.75 -44.89 2.94
C MET A 1 18.72 -44.32 4.35
N SER A 2 18.66 -43.00 4.47
CA SER A 2 18.24 -42.25 5.66
C SER A 2 18.28 -40.78 5.25
N SER A 3 17.14 -40.32 4.74
CA SER A 3 16.93 -39.01 4.13
C SER A 3 17.04 -37.87 5.15
N GLY A 4 17.87 -36.89 4.83
CA GLY A 4 17.85 -35.58 5.47
C GLY A 4 16.52 -34.88 5.24
N ARG A 5 15.82 -34.57 6.34
CA ARG A 5 14.81 -33.51 6.45
C ARG A 5 14.96 -32.89 7.83
N ASN A 6 14.71 -31.58 7.89
CA ASN A 6 14.73 -30.70 9.06
C ASN A 6 16.08 -30.06 9.41
N ASP A 7 16.60 -29.23 8.49
CA ASP A 7 17.29 -28.01 8.93
C ASP A 7 16.34 -26.81 8.72
N PRO A 8 15.78 -26.22 9.80
CA PRO A 8 14.90 -25.05 9.71
C PRO A 8 15.61 -23.78 9.23
N ARG A 9 16.92 -23.82 8.96
CA ARG A 9 17.72 -22.69 8.47
C ARG A 9 17.84 -22.62 6.95
N SER A 10 17.34 -23.60 6.19
CA SER A 10 17.48 -23.64 4.72
C SER A 10 16.46 -22.79 3.94
N PHE A 11 15.52 -22.12 4.62
CA PHE A 11 14.57 -21.17 4.02
C PHE A 11 15.00 -19.70 4.13
N LEU A 12 16.19 -19.42 4.67
CA LEU A 12 16.68 -18.07 4.98
C LEU A 12 17.69 -17.50 3.96
N ALA A 13 17.66 -17.92 2.69
CA ALA A 13 18.33 -17.15 1.63
C ALA A 13 17.52 -15.86 1.38
N PRO A 14 18.15 -14.67 1.35
CA PRO A 14 17.49 -13.44 1.75
C PRO A 14 16.55 -12.93 0.66
N SER A 15 15.26 -12.97 0.95
CA SER A 15 14.19 -12.36 0.16
C SER A 15 14.12 -10.82 0.31
N ALA A 16 15.12 -10.23 0.95
CA ALA A 16 15.47 -8.82 0.91
C ALA A 16 16.96 -8.69 1.28
N PRO A 17 17.90 -8.94 0.34
CA PRO A 17 19.34 -8.94 0.62
C PRO A 17 19.82 -7.62 1.25
N TRP A 18 19.20 -6.51 0.84
CA TRP A 18 19.44 -5.17 1.38
C TRP A 18 19.01 -5.05 2.86
N LEU A 19 18.05 -5.84 3.33
CA LEU A 19 17.62 -5.85 4.74
C LEU A 19 18.63 -6.58 5.64
N ALA A 20 19.42 -7.50 5.06
CA ALA A 20 20.38 -8.36 5.75
C ALA A 20 21.83 -7.82 5.74
N GLU A 21 22.10 -6.73 5.02
CA GLU A 21 23.44 -6.15 4.92
C GLU A 21 23.69 -5.14 6.05
N THR A 22 24.27 -5.63 7.15
CA THR A 22 24.98 -4.78 8.13
C THR A 22 26.37 -5.37 8.41
N LEU A 23 27.16 -5.54 7.34
CA LEU A 23 28.53 -6.09 7.46
C LEU A 23 29.62 -5.16 6.91
N ARG A 24 29.33 -3.88 6.62
CA ARG A 24 30.32 -2.94 6.06
C ARG A 24 30.31 -1.51 6.64
N GLY A 25 29.63 -1.28 7.77
CA GLY A 25 29.70 0.01 8.50
C GLY A 25 28.89 1.17 7.93
N ALA A 26 28.09 0.96 6.86
CA ALA A 26 27.10 1.91 6.37
C ALA A 26 25.69 1.29 6.40
N PRO A 27 24.64 2.08 6.72
CA PRO A 27 23.27 1.60 6.72
C PRO A 27 22.83 1.17 5.30
N PRO A 28 22.03 0.10 5.17
CA PRO A 28 21.57 -0.39 3.87
C PRO A 28 20.69 0.64 3.16
N VAL A 29 20.70 0.61 1.82
CA VAL A 29 19.87 1.49 0.99
C VAL A 29 18.58 0.78 0.59
N VAL A 30 17.43 1.35 0.93
CA VAL A 30 16.12 0.90 0.48
C VAL A 30 15.95 1.26 -1.00
N PRO A 31 15.79 0.27 -1.91
CA PRO A 31 15.74 0.53 -3.34
C PRO A 31 14.35 1.01 -3.77
N HIS A 32 14.26 1.66 -4.93
CA HIS A 32 13.01 1.71 -5.70
C HIS A 32 12.75 0.35 -6.35
N TYR A 33 11.51 0.07 -6.74
CA TYR A 33 11.14 -1.15 -7.44
C TYR A 33 10.40 -0.83 -8.73
N ILE A 34 11.09 -0.90 -9.87
CA ILE A 34 10.57 -0.47 -11.17
C ILE A 34 10.75 -1.59 -12.18
N ALA A 35 9.68 -1.96 -12.88
CA ALA A 35 9.69 -2.99 -13.91
C ALA A 35 10.33 -4.33 -13.44
N GLY A 36 9.99 -4.77 -12.22
CA GLY A 36 10.50 -6.03 -11.67
C GLY A 36 11.95 -5.98 -11.17
N ARG A 37 12.56 -4.80 -11.08
CA ARG A 37 13.95 -4.63 -10.67
C ARG A 37 14.08 -3.65 -9.52
N THR A 38 14.98 -3.97 -8.60
CA THR A 38 15.42 -3.02 -7.57
C THR A 38 16.46 -2.08 -8.16
N GLU A 39 16.26 -0.77 -8.03
CA GLU A 39 17.25 0.23 -8.38
C GLU A 39 17.48 1.21 -7.23
N THR A 40 18.74 1.49 -6.93
CA THR A 40 19.12 2.58 -6.03
C THR A 40 19.23 3.85 -6.88
N GLY A 41 18.33 4.80 -6.64
CA GLY A 41 18.18 6.00 -7.46
C GLY A 41 17.92 7.24 -6.60
N GLY A 42 18.06 8.41 -7.22
CA GLY A 42 17.92 9.70 -6.55
C GLY A 42 19.25 10.31 -6.15
N ALA A 43 19.45 11.60 -6.48
CA ALA A 43 20.61 12.38 -6.02
C ALA A 43 20.51 12.76 -4.53
N ARG A 44 19.30 12.64 -3.96
CA ARG A 44 18.98 12.94 -2.56
C ARG A 44 18.56 11.65 -1.85
N SER A 45 18.75 11.61 -0.54
CA SER A 45 18.32 10.51 0.31
C SER A 45 17.80 11.00 1.65
N SER A 46 17.08 10.12 2.36
CA SER A 46 16.59 10.36 3.72
C SER A 46 16.97 9.18 4.63
N PRO A 47 17.36 9.43 5.89
CA PRO A 47 17.55 8.35 6.86
C PRO A 47 16.21 7.71 7.24
N VAL A 48 16.25 6.41 7.50
CA VAL A 48 15.18 5.60 8.08
C VAL A 48 15.63 5.17 9.46
N PHE A 49 14.82 5.46 10.48
CA PHE A 49 15.19 5.23 11.87
C PHE A 49 14.50 4.01 12.45
N ASN A 50 15.13 3.38 13.44
CA ASN A 50 14.42 2.60 14.43
C ASN A 50 13.98 3.56 15.55
N PRO A 51 12.67 3.85 15.67
CA PRO A 51 12.19 4.84 16.62
C PRO A 51 12.31 4.40 18.08
N ALA A 52 12.47 3.09 18.36
CA ALA A 52 12.66 2.60 19.72
C ALA A 52 14.06 2.93 20.27
N THR A 53 15.07 3.00 19.39
CA THR A 53 16.47 3.29 19.76
C THR A 53 16.94 4.67 19.32
N GLY A 54 16.24 5.31 18.38
CA GLY A 54 16.64 6.56 17.73
C GLY A 54 17.80 6.41 16.75
N THR A 55 18.21 5.17 16.43
CA THR A 55 19.35 4.90 15.54
C THR A 55 18.91 4.75 14.09
N GLU A 56 19.71 5.25 13.16
CA GLU A 56 19.52 5.01 11.72
C GLU A 56 19.70 3.53 11.39
N VAL A 57 18.72 2.92 10.70
CA VAL A 57 18.72 1.51 10.31
C VAL A 57 18.77 1.28 8.80
N ALA A 58 18.46 2.30 8.01
CA ALA A 58 18.57 2.29 6.56
C ALA A 58 18.58 3.73 6.02
N VAL A 59 18.86 3.87 4.73
CA VAL A 59 18.71 5.11 3.96
C VAL A 59 17.78 4.85 2.79
N VAL A 60 16.88 5.77 2.48
CA VAL A 60 15.99 5.67 1.31
C VAL A 60 16.33 6.73 0.28
N GLY A 61 16.46 6.32 -0.99
CA GLY A 61 16.65 7.23 -2.11
C GLY A 61 15.38 8.04 -2.39
N LEU A 62 15.52 9.34 -2.65
CA LEU A 62 14.41 10.22 -2.98
C LEU A 62 14.33 10.41 -4.49
N ALA A 63 13.25 9.94 -5.11
CA ALA A 63 13.06 10.05 -6.55
C ALA A 63 12.93 11.51 -7.01
N ASP A 64 13.66 11.83 -8.07
CA ASP A 64 13.41 13.00 -8.88
C ASP A 64 12.28 12.73 -9.90
N ALA A 65 11.89 13.76 -10.64
CA ALA A 65 10.86 13.63 -11.67
C ALA A 65 11.21 12.63 -12.78
N ALA A 66 12.50 12.42 -13.09
CA ALA A 66 12.93 11.49 -14.13
C ALA A 66 12.76 10.03 -13.69
N LEU A 67 13.07 9.72 -12.43
CA LEU A 67 12.84 8.41 -11.84
C LEU A 67 11.34 8.08 -11.73
N VAL A 68 10.52 9.07 -11.36
CA VAL A 68 9.06 8.92 -11.40
C VAL A 68 8.55 8.65 -12.82
N ALA A 69 9.03 9.39 -13.83
CA ALA A 69 8.64 9.19 -15.22
C ALA A 69 8.96 7.76 -15.70
N ARG A 70 10.13 7.20 -15.35
CA ARG A 70 10.47 5.81 -15.69
C ARG A 70 9.49 4.80 -15.09
N ALA A 71 9.05 5.01 -13.84
CA ALA A 71 8.07 4.14 -13.20
C ALA A 71 6.70 4.22 -13.89
N VAL A 72 6.29 5.43 -14.30
CA VAL A 72 5.04 5.62 -15.05
C VAL A 72 5.15 5.03 -16.46
N ASP A 73 6.29 5.16 -17.14
CA ASP A 73 6.52 4.56 -18.46
C ASP A 73 6.49 3.02 -18.40
N ALA A 74 7.07 2.42 -17.36
CA ALA A 74 6.97 0.99 -17.11
C ALA A 74 5.51 0.56 -16.91
N ALA A 75 4.76 1.29 -16.08
CA ALA A 75 3.35 1.05 -15.83
C ALA A 75 2.49 1.20 -17.09
N LYS A 76 2.76 2.21 -17.91
CA LYS A 76 2.07 2.46 -19.18
C LYS A 76 2.34 1.35 -20.19
N THR A 77 3.60 0.91 -20.28
CA THR A 77 4.02 -0.15 -21.20
C THR A 77 3.37 -1.50 -20.85
N ALA A 78 3.30 -1.85 -19.56
CA ALA A 78 2.68 -3.09 -19.11
C ALA A 78 1.14 -3.08 -19.18
N GLY A 79 0.53 -1.89 -19.17
CA GLY A 79 -0.92 -1.69 -19.02
C GLY A 79 -1.79 -2.41 -20.04
N PRO A 80 -1.58 -2.26 -21.36
CA PRO A 80 -2.45 -2.87 -22.36
C PRO A 80 -2.57 -4.40 -22.23
N ALA A 81 -1.44 -5.10 -22.07
CA ALA A 81 -1.43 -6.55 -21.92
C ALA A 81 -2.06 -7.02 -20.60
N TRP A 82 -1.88 -6.24 -19.52
CA TRP A 82 -2.51 -6.55 -18.23
C TRP A 82 -4.01 -6.30 -18.24
N ALA A 83 -4.48 -5.22 -18.85
CA ALA A 83 -5.89 -4.90 -19.00
C ALA A 83 -6.65 -5.98 -19.77
N ASP A 84 -6.03 -6.55 -20.82
CA ASP A 84 -6.58 -7.62 -21.65
C ASP A 84 -6.51 -9.01 -20.97
N THR A 85 -5.70 -9.16 -19.92
CA THR A 85 -5.63 -10.41 -19.14
C THR A 85 -6.99 -10.69 -18.50
N PRO A 86 -7.65 -11.84 -18.74
CA PRO A 86 -9.00 -12.11 -18.20
C PRO A 86 -9.07 -11.95 -16.68
N ALA A 87 -10.19 -11.41 -16.17
CA ALA A 87 -10.37 -11.15 -14.74
C ALA A 87 -10.10 -12.38 -13.85
N ALA A 88 -10.48 -13.59 -14.32
CA ALA A 88 -10.21 -14.84 -13.62
C ALA A 88 -8.71 -15.18 -13.52
N ARG A 89 -7.89 -14.81 -14.52
CA ARG A 89 -6.44 -14.97 -14.45
C ARG A 89 -5.81 -13.95 -13.51
N ARG A 90 -6.29 -12.70 -13.51
CA ARG A 90 -5.86 -11.68 -12.55
C ARG A 90 -6.18 -12.10 -11.10
N ALA A 91 -7.35 -12.70 -10.87
CA ALA A 91 -7.72 -13.27 -9.58
C ALA A 91 -6.76 -14.38 -9.10
N ARG A 92 -6.26 -15.25 -10.00
CA ARG A 92 -5.30 -16.30 -9.63
C ARG A 92 -3.98 -15.74 -9.11
N VAL A 93 -3.49 -14.64 -9.70
CA VAL A 93 -2.30 -13.93 -9.18
C VAL A 93 -2.58 -13.42 -7.76
N LEU A 94 -3.76 -12.86 -7.50
CA LEU A 94 -4.15 -12.39 -6.15
C LEU A 94 -4.27 -13.52 -5.13
N PHE A 95 -4.82 -14.68 -5.52
CA PHE A 95 -4.83 -15.86 -4.65
C PHE A 95 -3.41 -16.30 -4.28
N LYS A 96 -2.49 -16.34 -5.26
CA LYS A 96 -1.10 -16.66 -4.97
C LYS A 96 -0.42 -15.61 -4.11
N TYR A 97 -0.75 -14.34 -4.32
CA TYR A 97 -0.23 -13.22 -3.55
C TYR A 97 -0.67 -13.29 -2.08
N LYS A 98 -1.94 -13.63 -1.82
CA LYS A 98 -2.46 -13.91 -0.48
C LYS A 98 -1.61 -14.97 0.23
N GLU A 99 -1.39 -16.12 -0.40
CA GLU A 99 -0.58 -17.21 0.17
C GLU A 99 0.85 -16.76 0.49
N LEU A 100 1.46 -15.94 -0.37
CA LEU A 100 2.81 -15.43 -0.16
C LEU A 100 2.90 -14.40 0.98
N ILE A 101 1.88 -13.55 1.15
CA ILE A 101 1.80 -12.66 2.32
C ILE A 101 1.66 -13.50 3.59
N GLU A 102 0.79 -14.52 3.61
CA GLU A 102 0.61 -15.41 4.76
C GLU A 102 1.91 -16.16 5.10
N ALA A 103 2.64 -16.64 4.09
CA ALA A 103 3.92 -17.31 4.29
C ALA A 103 5.02 -16.40 4.83
N ARG A 104 4.89 -15.08 4.64
CA ARG A 104 5.88 -14.06 5.03
C ARG A 104 5.34 -13.07 6.07
N PHE A 105 4.26 -13.45 6.75
CA PHE A 105 3.47 -12.57 7.60
C PHE A 105 4.30 -11.98 8.75
N ASP A 106 5.09 -12.83 9.42
CA ASP A 106 5.96 -12.41 10.52
C ASP A 106 7.10 -11.48 10.05
N ASP A 107 7.65 -11.72 8.86
CA ASP A 107 8.72 -10.89 8.31
C ASP A 107 8.21 -9.49 7.97
N ILE A 108 7.04 -9.40 7.34
CA ILE A 108 6.41 -8.10 7.03
C ILE A 108 6.11 -7.35 8.35
N ALA A 109 5.51 -8.02 9.33
CA ALA A 109 5.20 -7.41 10.62
C ALA A 109 6.45 -6.95 11.39
N ALA A 110 7.56 -7.70 11.30
CA ALA A 110 8.84 -7.32 11.88
C ALA A 110 9.44 -6.07 11.21
N ILE A 111 9.34 -5.95 9.88
CA ILE A 111 9.77 -4.75 9.15
C ILE A 111 8.97 -3.53 9.60
N VAL A 112 7.65 -3.64 9.66
CA VAL A 112 6.77 -2.55 10.14
C VAL A 112 7.15 -2.15 11.56
N THR A 113 7.32 -3.12 12.46
CA THR A 113 7.72 -2.88 13.86
C THR A 113 9.05 -2.13 13.93
N ARG A 114 10.02 -2.52 13.11
CA ARG A 114 11.37 -1.96 13.14
C ARG A 114 11.43 -0.49 12.72
N GLU A 115 10.65 -0.08 11.73
CA GLU A 115 10.74 1.27 11.14
C GLU A 115 9.63 2.22 11.62
N HIS A 116 8.42 1.72 11.86
CA HIS A 116 7.35 2.52 12.47
C HIS A 116 7.44 2.53 14.00
N GLY A 117 7.82 1.42 14.64
CA GLY A 117 7.89 1.31 16.10
C GLY A 117 6.65 0.80 16.80
N LYS A 118 5.53 0.55 16.09
CA LYS A 118 4.36 -0.10 16.71
C LYS A 118 4.71 -1.52 17.14
N VAL A 119 4.08 -2.00 18.21
CA VAL A 119 4.32 -3.36 18.71
C VAL A 119 3.93 -4.41 17.66
N LEU A 120 4.58 -5.57 17.71
CA LEU A 120 4.38 -6.64 16.73
C LEU A 120 2.91 -7.06 16.58
N ALA A 121 2.14 -7.06 17.67
CA ALA A 121 0.71 -7.37 17.64
C ALA A 121 -0.09 -6.36 16.78
N ASP A 122 0.21 -5.07 16.90
CA ASP A 122 -0.42 -4.03 16.09
C ASP A 122 0.00 -4.13 14.61
N ALA A 123 1.28 -4.45 14.35
CA ALA A 123 1.76 -4.68 12.99
C ALA A 123 1.08 -5.90 12.33
N LYS A 124 0.85 -6.98 13.09
CA LYS A 124 0.07 -8.14 12.63
C LYS A 124 -1.40 -7.80 12.40
N GLY A 125 -2.01 -7.01 13.29
CA GLY A 125 -3.37 -6.51 13.12
C GLY A 125 -3.52 -5.67 11.85
N GLU A 126 -2.58 -4.75 11.61
CA GLU A 126 -2.49 -3.99 10.37
C GLU A 126 -2.41 -4.91 9.14
N LEU A 127 -1.46 -5.84 9.13
CA LEU A 127 -1.25 -6.71 7.97
C LEU A 127 -2.46 -7.61 7.68
N THR A 128 -3.15 -8.08 8.73
CA THR A 128 -4.43 -8.81 8.61
C THR A 128 -5.45 -7.99 7.83
N ARG A 129 -5.65 -6.72 8.21
CA ARG A 129 -6.57 -5.80 7.53
C ARG A 129 -6.17 -5.50 6.09
N GLY A 130 -4.87 -5.49 5.79
CA GLY A 130 -4.36 -5.39 4.42
C GLY A 130 -4.66 -6.65 3.61
N LEU A 131 -4.46 -7.83 4.19
CA LEU A 131 -4.72 -9.14 3.58
C LEU A 131 -6.20 -9.31 3.23
N GLU A 132 -7.11 -8.86 4.08
CA GLU A 132 -8.57 -8.85 3.81
C GLU A 132 -8.93 -8.12 2.50
N ILE A 133 -8.18 -7.07 2.12
CA ILE A 133 -8.39 -6.39 0.83
C ILE A 133 -7.92 -7.25 -0.34
N VAL A 134 -6.82 -7.98 -0.18
CA VAL A 134 -6.35 -8.94 -1.19
C VAL A 134 -7.38 -10.05 -1.39
N GLU A 135 -7.94 -10.56 -0.29
CA GLU A 135 -9.03 -11.55 -0.30
C GLU A 135 -10.27 -11.03 -1.02
N PHE A 136 -10.69 -9.80 -0.72
CA PHE A 136 -11.79 -9.16 -1.43
C PHE A 136 -11.50 -9.01 -2.93
N ALA A 137 -10.27 -8.62 -3.28
CA ALA A 137 -9.85 -8.44 -4.68
C ALA A 137 -9.81 -9.77 -5.46
N CYS A 138 -9.66 -10.93 -4.82
CA CYS A 138 -9.80 -12.24 -5.47
C CYS A 138 -11.20 -12.43 -6.10
N GLY A 139 -12.23 -11.74 -5.60
CA GLY A 139 -13.59 -11.74 -6.12
C GLY A 139 -13.78 -10.92 -7.42
N ILE A 140 -12.71 -10.40 -8.02
CA ILE A 140 -12.79 -9.45 -9.13
C ILE A 140 -13.65 -9.86 -10.34
N PRO A 141 -13.77 -11.15 -10.75
CA PRO A 141 -14.66 -11.52 -11.86
C PRO A 141 -16.13 -11.18 -11.59
N GLN A 142 -16.55 -11.24 -10.32
CA GLN A 142 -17.90 -10.84 -9.91
C GLN A 142 -18.01 -9.32 -9.78
N LEU A 143 -17.00 -8.67 -9.19
CA LEU A 143 -17.01 -7.22 -8.90
C LEU A 143 -16.98 -6.33 -10.16
N LEU A 144 -16.48 -6.84 -11.28
CA LEU A 144 -16.42 -6.14 -12.56
C LEU A 144 -17.64 -6.35 -13.47
N LYS A 145 -18.62 -7.17 -13.07
CA LYS A 145 -19.82 -7.38 -13.88
C LYS A 145 -20.49 -6.04 -14.18
N GLY A 146 -20.71 -5.81 -15.47
CA GLY A 146 -21.54 -4.74 -15.97
C GLY A 146 -23.03 -5.03 -15.81
N GLN A 147 -23.85 -4.19 -16.38
CA GLN A 147 -25.30 -4.39 -16.47
C GLN A 147 -25.68 -4.52 -17.94
N MET A 148 -26.69 -5.34 -18.22
CA MET A 148 -27.28 -5.52 -19.54
C MET A 148 -28.78 -5.29 -19.44
N SER A 149 -29.34 -4.59 -20.43
CA SER A 149 -30.76 -4.41 -20.64
C SER A 149 -31.07 -4.81 -22.07
N ASP A 150 -31.84 -5.88 -22.22
CA ASP A 150 -32.36 -6.38 -23.49
C ASP A 150 -33.47 -5.46 -24.00
N ASN A 151 -33.47 -5.20 -25.30
CA ASN A 151 -34.53 -4.47 -26.03
C ASN A 151 -35.02 -3.20 -25.32
N VAL A 152 -34.11 -2.24 -25.07
CA VAL A 152 -34.46 -0.91 -24.56
C VAL A 152 -35.31 -0.09 -25.53
N GLY A 153 -35.43 -0.54 -26.78
CA GLY A 153 -36.42 -0.05 -27.74
C GLY A 153 -36.21 -0.66 -29.13
N GLY A 154 -37.19 -1.42 -29.62
CA GLY A 154 -37.25 -1.86 -31.02
C GLY A 154 -36.09 -2.76 -31.49
N GLY A 155 -35.59 -3.66 -30.64
CA GLY A 155 -34.48 -4.56 -30.96
C GLY A 155 -33.10 -3.94 -30.69
N ILE A 156 -33.03 -2.89 -29.88
CA ILE A 156 -31.79 -2.25 -29.43
C ILE A 156 -31.44 -2.74 -28.03
N ASP A 157 -30.25 -3.31 -27.87
CA ASP A 157 -29.69 -3.69 -26.58
C ASP A 157 -28.82 -2.58 -25.99
N ASN A 158 -28.71 -2.55 -24.67
CA ASN A 158 -27.86 -1.62 -23.94
C ASN A 158 -27.07 -2.34 -22.85
N TRP A 159 -25.77 -2.08 -22.74
CA TRP A 159 -24.94 -2.61 -21.67
C TRP A 159 -23.89 -1.62 -21.19
N SER A 160 -23.40 -1.84 -19.96
CA SER A 160 -22.28 -1.11 -19.38
C SER A 160 -21.09 -2.04 -19.16
N LEU A 161 -19.88 -1.51 -19.30
CA LEU A 161 -18.63 -2.20 -18.99
C LEU A 161 -17.81 -1.36 -18.02
N ARG A 162 -17.14 -2.02 -17.07
CA ARG A 162 -16.16 -1.40 -16.20
C ARG A 162 -14.76 -1.70 -16.73
N GLN A 163 -14.17 -0.73 -17.40
CA GLN A 163 -12.82 -0.84 -17.98
C GLN A 163 -11.79 -0.13 -17.08
N PRO A 164 -10.52 -0.60 -17.06
CA PRO A 164 -9.46 0.07 -16.33
C PRO A 164 -9.24 1.49 -16.87
N VAL A 165 -8.82 2.39 -15.98
CA VAL A 165 -8.55 3.81 -16.31
C VAL A 165 -7.12 4.02 -16.83
N GLY A 166 -6.22 3.04 -16.65
CA GLY A 166 -4.83 3.10 -17.09
C GLY A 166 -3.85 3.08 -15.91
N VAL A 167 -2.87 3.97 -15.91
CA VAL A 167 -1.90 4.08 -14.81
C VAL A 167 -2.54 4.79 -13.61
N CYS A 168 -2.55 4.14 -12.46
CA CYS A 168 -2.98 4.70 -11.19
C CYS A 168 -1.77 5.01 -10.30
N ALA A 169 -1.87 6.03 -9.46
CA ALA A 169 -0.85 6.35 -8.45
C ALA A 169 -1.44 6.27 -7.04
N GLY A 170 -0.65 5.74 -6.10
CA GLY A 170 -0.99 5.67 -4.68
C GLY A 170 0.06 6.38 -3.84
N ILE A 171 -0.38 7.28 -2.96
CA ILE A 171 0.50 8.00 -2.03
C ILE A 171 0.03 7.67 -0.61
N THR A 172 0.89 7.04 0.18
CA THR A 172 0.50 6.44 1.46
C THR A 172 1.25 7.03 2.65
N PRO A 173 0.62 7.11 3.83
CA PRO A 173 1.20 7.70 5.02
C PRO A 173 2.15 6.72 5.72
N PHE A 174 2.85 7.21 6.74
CA PHE A 174 3.75 6.38 7.56
C PHE A 174 2.98 5.40 8.43
N ASN A 175 1.85 5.82 8.99
CA ASN A 175 1.25 5.09 10.10
C ASN A 175 0.72 3.69 9.78
N PHE A 176 0.57 3.33 8.51
CA PHE A 176 0.15 2.01 8.06
C PHE A 176 0.87 1.63 6.75
N PRO A 177 2.17 1.32 6.81
CA PRO A 177 3.02 1.17 5.63
C PRO A 177 2.81 -0.18 4.90
N ALA A 178 1.98 -1.08 5.44
CA ALA A 178 1.53 -2.30 4.76
C ALA A 178 0.04 -2.22 4.39
N MET A 179 -0.84 -1.88 5.34
CA MET A 179 -2.29 -1.92 5.11
C MET A 179 -2.75 -0.90 4.08
N VAL A 180 -2.30 0.37 4.17
CA VAL A 180 -2.79 1.41 3.27
C VAL A 180 -2.32 1.21 1.82
N PRO A 181 -1.07 0.79 1.54
CA PRO A 181 -0.72 0.29 0.21
C PRO A 181 -1.64 -0.83 -0.28
N LEU A 182 -1.91 -1.84 0.56
CA LEU A 182 -2.79 -2.96 0.24
C LEU A 182 -4.27 -2.55 0.05
N TRP A 183 -4.70 -1.40 0.56
CA TRP A 183 -6.02 -0.83 0.24
C TRP A 183 -6.11 -0.31 -1.20
N MET A 184 -4.98 0.04 -1.81
CA MET A 184 -4.94 0.71 -3.10
C MET A 184 -4.56 -0.24 -4.23
N PHE A 185 -3.32 -0.73 -4.24
CA PHE A 185 -2.77 -1.38 -5.44
C PHE A 185 -3.39 -2.74 -5.75
N PRO A 186 -3.74 -3.63 -4.79
CA PRO A 186 -4.31 -4.94 -5.12
C PRO A 186 -5.62 -4.80 -5.88
N LEU A 187 -6.51 -3.93 -5.42
CA LEU A 187 -7.81 -3.71 -6.06
C LEU A 187 -7.69 -2.98 -7.40
N ALA A 188 -6.82 -1.95 -7.48
CA ALA A 188 -6.56 -1.26 -8.74
C ALA A 188 -6.01 -2.22 -9.81
N ILE A 189 -5.05 -3.06 -9.44
CA ILE A 189 -4.43 -4.07 -10.31
C ILE A 189 -5.44 -5.17 -10.69
N ALA A 190 -6.27 -5.61 -9.74
CA ALA A 190 -7.36 -6.55 -10.02
C ALA A 190 -8.31 -6.02 -11.11
N CYS A 191 -8.64 -4.72 -11.05
CA CYS A 191 -9.45 -4.03 -12.06
C CYS A 191 -8.78 -3.93 -13.45
N GLY A 192 -7.51 -4.33 -13.59
CA GLY A 192 -6.75 -4.28 -14.85
C GLY A 192 -5.91 -3.01 -15.02
N ASN A 193 -5.75 -2.19 -13.98
CA ASN A 193 -4.87 -1.02 -14.01
C ASN A 193 -3.42 -1.43 -13.72
N THR A 194 -2.48 -0.54 -14.04
CA THR A 194 -1.12 -0.58 -13.51
C THR A 194 -0.97 0.48 -12.43
N PHE A 195 0.04 0.35 -11.57
CA PHE A 195 0.12 1.10 -10.34
C PHE A 195 1.55 1.61 -10.05
N VAL A 196 1.64 2.87 -9.65
CA VAL A 196 2.87 3.47 -9.11
C VAL A 196 2.61 3.89 -7.66
N LEU A 197 3.24 3.21 -6.72
CA LEU A 197 3.15 3.47 -5.28
C LEU A 197 4.28 4.40 -4.84
N LYS A 198 3.94 5.49 -4.15
CA LYS A 198 4.86 6.38 -3.43
C LYS A 198 4.58 6.28 -1.93
N PRO A 199 5.20 5.34 -1.20
CA PRO A 199 4.95 5.16 0.21
C PRO A 199 5.76 6.16 1.05
N SER A 200 5.37 6.33 2.31
CA SER A 200 6.14 7.11 3.28
C SER A 200 7.63 6.75 3.27
N GLU A 201 8.47 7.78 3.23
CA GLU A 201 9.92 7.67 3.31
C GLU A 201 10.43 7.35 4.72
N ARG A 202 9.55 7.37 5.74
CA ARG A 202 9.91 7.10 7.15
C ARG A 202 10.05 5.61 7.45
N ASP A 203 9.28 4.78 6.75
CA ASP A 203 9.12 3.34 6.94
C ASP A 203 8.88 2.60 5.61
N PRO A 204 9.78 2.79 4.63
CA PRO A 204 9.56 2.41 3.23
C PRO A 204 9.64 0.90 2.96
N SER A 205 10.28 0.14 3.84
CA SER A 205 10.76 -1.21 3.56
C SER A 205 9.67 -2.24 3.28
N ALA A 206 8.54 -2.13 3.97
CA ALA A 206 7.42 -3.07 3.82
C ALA A 206 6.85 -3.05 2.39
N SER A 207 6.81 -1.86 1.76
CA SER A 207 6.29 -1.69 0.40
C SER A 207 7.13 -2.42 -0.64
N ILE A 208 8.46 -2.50 -0.45
CA ILE A 208 9.35 -3.23 -1.36
C ILE A 208 9.14 -4.74 -1.26
N LEU A 209 9.07 -5.28 -0.04
CA LEU A 209 8.79 -6.70 0.15
C LEU A 209 7.42 -7.08 -0.43
N LEU A 210 6.39 -6.26 -0.19
CA LEU A 210 5.05 -6.49 -0.75
C LEU A 210 5.05 -6.49 -2.29
N ALA A 211 5.83 -5.62 -2.93
CA ALA A 211 5.95 -5.59 -4.39
C ALA A 211 6.66 -6.83 -4.95
N GLN A 212 7.75 -7.25 -4.32
CA GLN A 212 8.48 -8.46 -4.69
C GLN A 212 7.62 -9.73 -4.55
N LEU A 213 6.82 -9.83 -3.48
CA LEU A 213 5.90 -10.94 -3.30
C LEU A 213 4.81 -10.95 -4.38
N PHE A 214 4.39 -9.79 -4.90
CA PHE A 214 3.39 -9.73 -5.95
C PHE A 214 3.95 -10.18 -7.30
N GLU A 215 5.19 -9.81 -7.62
CA GLU A 215 5.89 -10.36 -8.80
C GLU A 215 6.09 -11.88 -8.67
N GLN A 216 6.50 -12.38 -7.49
CA GLN A 216 6.59 -13.82 -7.22
C GLN A 216 5.23 -14.55 -7.36
N ALA A 217 4.12 -13.85 -7.15
CA ALA A 217 2.77 -14.37 -7.38
C ALA A 217 2.40 -14.53 -8.87
N GLY A 218 3.26 -14.03 -9.78
CA GLY A 218 3.06 -14.04 -11.23
C GLY A 218 2.53 -12.72 -11.80
N LEU A 219 2.64 -11.62 -11.05
CA LEU A 219 2.31 -10.30 -11.58
C LEU A 219 3.36 -9.90 -12.64
N PRO A 220 2.95 -9.48 -13.86
CA PRO A 220 3.89 -9.04 -14.87
C PRO A 220 4.71 -7.83 -14.43
N SER A 221 5.99 -7.82 -14.76
CA SER A 221 6.90 -6.73 -14.44
C SER A 221 6.36 -5.39 -14.99
N GLY A 222 6.39 -4.35 -14.16
CA GLY A 222 5.89 -3.03 -14.50
C GLY A 222 4.42 -2.80 -14.16
N VAL A 223 3.63 -3.83 -13.85
CA VAL A 223 2.24 -3.63 -13.40
C VAL A 223 2.17 -2.98 -12.03
N LEU A 224 3.07 -3.33 -11.12
CA LEU A 224 3.31 -2.61 -9.86
C LEU A 224 4.72 -2.04 -9.87
N ASN A 225 4.83 -0.75 -9.54
CA ASN A 225 6.10 -0.07 -9.32
C ASN A 225 6.04 0.68 -7.99
N VAL A 226 7.17 0.74 -7.29
CA VAL A 226 7.33 1.49 -6.03
C VAL A 226 8.43 2.52 -6.22
N VAL A 227 8.09 3.79 -6.02
CA VAL A 227 9.04 4.91 -6.06
C VAL A 227 9.03 5.62 -4.71
N HIS A 228 10.13 5.54 -3.98
CA HIS A 228 10.33 6.38 -2.80
C HIS A 228 10.67 7.82 -3.21
N GLY A 229 10.40 8.77 -2.32
CA GLY A 229 10.55 10.19 -2.64
C GLY A 229 9.84 11.04 -1.63
N ASP A 230 9.92 12.35 -1.78
CA ASP A 230 9.25 13.32 -0.93
C ASP A 230 8.17 14.05 -1.76
N ARG A 231 7.97 15.34 -1.46
CA ARG A 231 7.06 16.21 -2.22
C ARG A 231 7.39 16.24 -3.71
N GLU A 232 8.66 16.20 -4.10
CA GLU A 232 9.06 16.28 -5.51
C GLU A 232 8.48 15.09 -6.31
N ALA A 233 8.57 13.88 -5.75
CA ALA A 233 8.01 12.69 -6.38
C ALA A 233 6.48 12.72 -6.43
N VAL A 234 5.83 13.26 -5.40
CA VAL A 234 4.37 13.47 -5.38
C VAL A 234 3.97 14.45 -6.49
N ASP A 235 4.57 15.64 -6.53
CA ASP A 235 4.23 16.66 -7.52
C ASP A 235 4.51 16.16 -8.95
N ALA A 236 5.57 15.37 -9.16
CA ALA A 236 5.84 14.70 -10.43
C ALA A 236 4.72 13.73 -10.85
N LEU A 237 4.21 12.88 -9.94
CA LEU A 237 3.08 11.98 -10.21
C LEU A 237 1.80 12.75 -10.54
N LEU A 238 1.54 13.85 -9.83
CA LEU A 238 0.36 14.70 -10.05
C LEU A 238 0.43 15.44 -11.38
N ALA A 239 1.61 15.84 -11.85
CA ALA A 239 1.78 16.50 -13.13
C ALA A 239 1.86 15.52 -14.32
N HIS A 240 2.22 14.25 -14.10
CA HIS A 240 2.47 13.30 -15.19
C HIS A 240 1.19 13.00 -15.99
N ARG A 241 1.21 13.23 -17.31
CA ARG A 241 0.00 13.13 -18.16
C ARG A 241 -0.60 11.74 -18.24
N ASP A 242 0.23 10.70 -18.16
CA ASP A 242 -0.22 9.30 -18.26
C ASP A 242 -0.83 8.73 -16.97
N VAL A 243 -0.74 9.44 -15.84
CA VAL A 243 -1.42 9.04 -14.59
C VAL A 243 -2.89 9.47 -14.68
N ALA A 244 -3.82 8.51 -14.65
CA ALA A 244 -5.25 8.75 -14.83
C ALA A 244 -6.01 8.95 -13.50
N ALA A 245 -5.54 8.29 -12.43
CA ALA A 245 -6.17 8.34 -11.12
C ALA A 245 -5.15 8.37 -10.00
N VAL A 246 -5.47 9.09 -8.92
CA VAL A 246 -4.62 9.24 -7.73
C VAL A 246 -5.42 8.90 -6.48
N SER A 247 -4.84 8.05 -5.64
CA SER A 247 -5.35 7.73 -4.31
C SER A 247 -4.36 8.20 -3.25
N PHE A 248 -4.83 9.06 -2.35
CA PHE A 248 -4.01 9.62 -1.27
C PHE A 248 -4.64 9.34 0.09
N VAL A 249 -3.79 9.00 1.06
CA VAL A 249 -4.14 8.98 2.49
C VAL A 249 -3.03 9.68 3.26
N GLY A 250 -3.37 10.61 4.15
CA GLY A 250 -2.41 11.33 4.96
C GLY A 250 -3.02 12.51 5.72
N SER A 251 -2.24 13.57 5.96
CA SER A 251 -2.76 14.75 6.65
C SER A 251 -3.72 15.56 5.77
N THR A 252 -4.66 16.28 6.39
CA THR A 252 -5.66 17.10 5.66
C THR A 252 -5.00 18.14 4.75
N ALA A 253 -3.96 18.83 5.22
CA ALA A 253 -3.26 19.83 4.42
C ALA A 253 -2.64 19.25 3.12
N VAL A 254 -2.08 18.04 3.20
CA VAL A 254 -1.52 17.35 2.02
C VAL A 254 -2.63 16.75 1.17
N ALA A 255 -3.70 16.22 1.78
CA ALA A 255 -4.87 15.72 1.06
C ALA A 255 -5.51 16.82 0.19
N GLU A 256 -5.66 18.03 0.71
CA GLU A 256 -6.15 19.18 -0.03
C GLU A 256 -5.24 19.56 -1.20
N HIS A 257 -3.91 19.56 -0.99
CA HIS A 257 -2.93 19.80 -2.04
C HIS A 257 -3.04 18.75 -3.15
N VAL A 258 -3.01 17.46 -2.81
CA VAL A 258 -3.11 16.36 -3.77
C VAL A 258 -4.43 16.39 -4.52
N TYR A 259 -5.55 16.63 -3.82
CA TYR A 259 -6.86 16.73 -4.45
C TYR A 259 -6.93 17.89 -5.43
N ARG A 260 -6.51 19.09 -5.01
CA ARG A 260 -6.55 20.30 -5.85
C ARG A 260 -5.64 20.17 -7.05
N GLU A 261 -4.41 19.71 -6.85
CA GLU A 261 -3.40 19.63 -7.90
C GLU A 261 -3.70 18.50 -8.89
N GLY A 262 -4.07 17.32 -8.39
CA GLY A 262 -4.45 16.20 -9.25
C GLY A 262 -5.71 16.49 -10.10
N THR A 263 -6.72 17.14 -9.52
CA THR A 263 -7.92 17.53 -10.28
C THR A 263 -7.66 18.69 -11.24
N ARG A 264 -6.76 19.63 -10.92
CA ARG A 264 -6.26 20.66 -11.86
C ARG A 264 -5.64 20.04 -13.10
N HIS A 265 -4.98 18.89 -12.96
CA HIS A 265 -4.44 18.10 -14.08
C HIS A 265 -5.46 17.14 -14.72
N GLY A 266 -6.75 17.24 -14.38
CA GLY A 266 -7.83 16.45 -14.97
C GLY A 266 -7.93 15.00 -14.50
N LYS A 267 -7.23 14.63 -13.42
CA LYS A 267 -7.23 13.26 -12.88
C LYS A 267 -8.41 13.02 -11.96
N ARG A 268 -8.81 11.75 -11.81
CA ARG A 268 -9.70 11.33 -10.72
C ARG A 268 -8.88 11.26 -9.43
N VAL A 269 -9.33 11.93 -8.37
CA VAL A 269 -8.60 11.94 -7.10
C VAL A 269 -9.52 11.56 -5.95
N GLN A 270 -9.09 10.60 -5.13
CA GLN A 270 -9.60 10.40 -3.79
C GLN A 270 -8.48 10.74 -2.79
N ALA A 271 -8.78 11.60 -1.81
CA ALA A 271 -7.80 12.04 -0.83
C ALA A 271 -8.41 12.02 0.57
N LEU A 272 -7.89 11.15 1.42
CA LEU A 272 -8.32 11.01 2.81
C LEU A 272 -7.37 11.80 3.72
N GLY A 273 -7.93 12.69 4.53
CA GLY A 273 -7.21 13.57 5.44
C GLY A 273 -7.10 13.05 6.87
N GLY A 274 -6.74 13.95 7.78
CA GLY A 274 -6.70 13.69 9.22
C GLY A 274 -8.09 13.63 9.86
N ALA A 275 -8.11 13.30 11.15
CA ALA A 275 -9.35 13.09 11.89
C ALA A 275 -9.24 13.51 13.35
N LYS A 276 -10.41 13.69 13.99
CA LYS A 276 -10.57 13.89 15.43
C LYS A 276 -11.81 13.10 15.88
N ASN A 277 -11.66 11.80 16.11
CA ASN A 277 -12.81 10.96 16.41
C ASN A 277 -13.24 11.11 17.87
N HIS A 278 -14.56 11.13 18.07
CA HIS A 278 -15.21 11.30 19.35
C HIS A 278 -15.92 10.00 19.75
N MET A 279 -15.77 9.58 21.00
CA MET A 279 -16.59 8.54 21.61
C MET A 279 -17.54 9.20 22.60
N VAL A 280 -18.85 9.10 22.37
CA VAL A 280 -19.87 9.63 23.29
C VAL A 280 -20.19 8.56 24.32
N VAL A 281 -20.08 8.89 25.60
CA VAL A 281 -20.41 8.01 26.73
C VAL A 281 -21.64 8.56 27.41
N MET A 282 -22.76 7.84 27.26
CA MET A 282 -24.07 8.22 27.82
C MET A 282 -24.20 7.74 29.27
N PRO A 283 -25.13 8.31 30.08
CA PRO A 283 -25.35 7.87 31.45
C PRO A 283 -25.73 6.40 31.62
N ASP A 284 -26.31 5.79 30.58
CA ASP A 284 -26.74 4.39 30.55
C ASP A 284 -25.70 3.45 29.91
N ALA A 285 -24.53 3.96 29.53
CA ALA A 285 -23.45 3.15 28.99
C ALA A 285 -22.83 2.24 30.07
N ASP A 286 -22.41 1.04 29.67
CA ASP A 286 -21.52 0.22 30.47
C ASP A 286 -20.15 0.92 30.56
N LEU A 287 -19.84 1.46 31.74
CA LEU A 287 -18.64 2.25 31.97
C LEU A 287 -17.37 1.42 31.91
N ASP A 288 -17.40 0.16 32.32
CA ASP A 288 -16.24 -0.73 32.29
C ASP A 288 -15.88 -1.05 30.84
N GLN A 289 -16.88 -1.37 30.00
CA GLN A 289 -16.68 -1.58 28.57
C GLN A 289 -16.20 -0.31 27.85
N ALA A 290 -16.80 0.85 28.19
CA ALA A 290 -16.41 2.13 27.58
C ALA A 290 -14.95 2.49 27.94
N ALA A 291 -14.55 2.29 29.20
CA ALA A 291 -13.18 2.53 29.64
C ALA A 291 -12.17 1.61 28.94
N ASP A 292 -12.46 0.31 28.85
CA ASP A 292 -11.58 -0.66 28.16
C ASP A 292 -11.45 -0.32 26.66
N ALA A 293 -12.56 0.00 26.00
CA ALA A 293 -12.57 0.42 24.60
C ALA A 293 -11.76 1.71 24.37
N LEU A 294 -11.85 2.68 25.30
CA LEU A 294 -11.07 3.94 25.23
C LEU A 294 -9.56 3.68 25.29
N VAL A 295 -9.10 2.73 26.12
CA VAL A 295 -7.67 2.40 26.22
C VAL A 295 -7.13 1.91 24.88
N GLY A 296 -7.79 0.93 24.27
CA GLY A 296 -7.36 0.39 22.97
C GLY A 296 -7.52 1.40 21.83
N ALA A 297 -8.62 2.14 21.79
CA ALA A 297 -8.92 3.07 20.70
C ALA A 297 -8.14 4.39 20.78
N GLY A 298 -7.75 4.82 21.99
CA GLY A 298 -7.00 6.04 22.22
C GLY A 298 -5.48 5.86 22.17
N TYR A 299 -4.97 4.76 22.73
CA TYR A 299 -3.52 4.55 22.90
C TYR A 299 -2.94 3.42 22.03
N GLY A 300 -3.79 2.60 21.39
CA GLY A 300 -3.34 1.58 20.43
C GLY A 300 -2.54 2.21 19.28
N SER A 301 -1.42 1.58 18.91
CA SER A 301 -0.41 2.14 17.99
C SER A 301 0.02 3.57 18.36
N ALA A 302 0.21 3.83 19.66
CA ALA A 302 0.55 5.14 20.21
C ALA A 302 -0.41 6.28 19.82
N GLY A 303 -1.65 5.96 19.45
CA GLY A 303 -2.64 6.94 18.99
C GLY A 303 -2.39 7.47 17.57
N GLU A 304 -1.37 6.97 16.85
CA GLU A 304 -1.00 7.39 15.49
C GLU A 304 -1.93 6.78 14.43
N ARG A 305 -3.24 6.83 14.66
CA ARG A 305 -4.26 6.24 13.78
C ARG A 305 -5.27 7.31 13.40
N CYS A 306 -5.62 7.40 12.12
CA CYS A 306 -6.73 8.26 11.69
C CYS A 306 -8.08 7.84 12.31
N MET A 307 -8.20 6.59 12.75
CA MET A 307 -9.37 6.06 13.46
C MET A 307 -9.21 6.09 14.99
N ALA A 308 -8.15 6.69 15.54
CA ALA A 308 -7.99 6.78 16.99
C ALA A 308 -9.09 7.64 17.62
N ILE A 309 -9.64 7.19 18.74
CA ILE A 309 -10.53 8.00 19.56
C ILE A 309 -9.66 8.97 20.35
N SER A 310 -9.84 10.26 20.11
CA SER A 310 -9.00 11.30 20.73
C SER A 310 -9.79 12.29 21.59
N VAL A 311 -11.11 12.07 21.68
CA VAL A 311 -12.03 12.82 22.53
C VAL A 311 -13.06 11.84 23.10
N ALA A 312 -13.14 11.75 24.42
CA ALA A 312 -14.28 11.14 25.11
C ALA A 312 -15.26 12.25 25.48
N VAL A 313 -16.51 12.13 25.06
CA VAL A 313 -17.59 13.08 25.37
C VAL A 313 -18.52 12.40 26.37
N ALA A 314 -18.27 12.61 27.66
CA ALA A 314 -19.14 12.13 28.73
C ALA A 314 -20.37 13.04 28.82
N VAL A 315 -21.56 12.45 28.71
CA VAL A 315 -22.84 13.15 28.81
C VAL A 315 -23.39 12.93 30.21
N GLY A 316 -23.45 13.99 31.02
CA GLY A 316 -23.85 13.92 32.42
C GLY A 316 -22.91 14.70 33.33
N GLN A 317 -23.15 14.63 34.65
CA GLN A 317 -22.23 15.10 35.68
C GLN A 317 -21.22 14.01 36.06
#